data_AF-A0A354K5F6-F1
#
_entry.id   AF-A0A354K5F6-F1
#
_cell.length_a   1.000
_cell.length_b   1.000
_cell.length_c   1.000
_cell.angle_alpha   90.00
_cell.angle_beta   90.00
_cell.angle_gamma   90.00
#
_symmetry.space_group_name_H-M   'P 1'
#
loop_
_entity.id
_entity.type
_entity.pdbx_description
1 polymer ?
#
loop_
_entity_poly.entity_id
_entity_poly.type
_entity_poly.pdbx_seq_one_letter_code
_entity_poly.pdbx_strand_id
1 'polypeptide(L)'
;MKFIYCAECGKAQPAGKHCLWCGSTAEGSRVQEPVIRKNAADTFAAAERAVASGDFKRAQEQTASLARLLPDTAAAYWLRTLAVNQCRDAAELIASGISKEIDPDFAMALQTASDIELAAYRQIMATVSEIRDALCKAIREYEIQYLRQKNIRGLASDYAQRTDACRAKLEERYAALEAAERAILELEAEGTVLLHDTVQAQRTSESEILALSKELADVRGIEPEMSASLKQRISTAMQRSEFAATQFREMQEKHPWKEKETRLRQQLEKAAADCQRAEAELTSLNREIQNTTAELIAKEDDLHAAATAAMEYNFAFGIQFIGEERAVAVLRQAGLKNPVLPKNITKGR
;
A
#
# COMPACT_ATOMS: atom_id res chain seq x y z
N MET A 1 -2.94 49.28 8.22
CA MET A 1 -2.50 48.34 9.24
C MET A 1 -1.52 49.08 10.10
N LYS A 2 -1.70 49.05 11.41
CA LYS A 2 -0.85 49.81 12.33
C LYS A 2 0.39 48.97 12.63
N PHE A 3 1.57 49.56 12.57
CA PHE A 3 2.78 48.95 13.09
C PHE A 3 3.01 49.43 14.52
N ILE A 4 3.50 48.54 15.36
CA ILE A 4 3.80 48.83 16.77
C ILE A 4 5.18 48.29 17.13
N TYR A 5 5.85 48.96 18.06
CA TYR A 5 6.95 48.37 18.80
C TYR A 5 6.41 47.65 20.03
N CYS A 6 6.80 46.39 20.21
CA CYS A 6 6.46 45.67 21.43
C CYS A 6 7.08 46.35 22.66
N ALA A 7 6.27 46.60 23.70
CA ALA A 7 6.73 47.24 24.93
C ALA A 7 7.78 46.41 25.71
N GLU A 8 7.77 45.08 25.54
CA GLU A 8 8.71 44.19 26.25
C GLU A 8 9.96 43.87 25.43
N CYS A 9 9.81 43.41 24.19
CA CYS A 9 10.96 42.97 23.38
C CYS A 9 11.50 44.04 22.43
N GLY A 10 10.85 45.20 22.32
CA GLY A 10 11.28 46.32 21.48
C GLY A 10 11.23 46.06 19.97
N LYS A 11 10.78 44.88 19.52
CA LYS A 11 10.70 44.53 18.10
C LYS A 11 9.48 45.18 17.45
N ALA A 12 9.67 45.66 16.21
CA ALA A 12 8.59 46.14 15.36
C ALA A 12 7.76 44.96 14.81
N GLN A 13 6.45 45.13 14.71
CA GLN A 13 5.54 44.12 14.17
C GLN A 13 4.23 44.76 13.67
N PRO A 14 3.49 44.08 12.78
CA PRO A 14 2.09 44.40 12.54
C PRO A 14 1.28 44.32 13.83
N ALA A 15 0.36 45.26 14.05
CA ALA A 15 -0.48 45.28 15.24
C ALA A 15 -1.33 43.99 15.31
N GLY A 16 -1.36 43.40 16.51
CA GLY A 16 -2.07 42.17 16.81
C GLY A 16 -2.45 42.11 18.29
N LYS A 17 -3.10 41.01 18.69
CA LYS A 17 -3.54 40.80 20.08
C LYS A 17 -2.38 40.57 21.06
N HIS A 18 -1.28 40.03 20.54
CA HIS A 18 -0.08 39.68 21.29
C HIS A 18 1.14 39.90 20.42
N CYS A 19 2.30 40.09 21.06
CA CYS A 19 3.56 40.11 20.34
C CYS A 19 3.87 38.73 19.75
N LEU A 20 4.24 38.71 18.46
CA LEU A 20 4.62 37.49 17.74
C LEU A 20 5.79 36.75 18.43
N TRP A 21 6.72 37.51 19.03
CA TRP A 21 8.03 37.00 19.46
C TRP A 21 8.16 36.76 20.97
N CYS A 22 7.55 37.59 21.81
CA CYS A 22 7.57 37.39 23.27
C CYS A 22 6.21 36.98 23.84
N GLY A 23 5.13 37.08 23.07
CA GLY A 23 3.78 36.74 23.53
C GLY A 23 3.12 37.79 24.42
N SER A 24 3.78 38.92 24.70
CA SER A 24 3.23 40.01 25.51
C SER A 24 1.92 40.54 24.95
N THR A 25 0.97 40.83 25.84
CA THR A 25 -0.29 41.52 25.54
C THR A 25 -0.23 43.01 25.88
N ALA A 26 0.91 43.52 26.34
CA ALA A 26 1.09 44.93 26.66
C ALA A 26 0.93 45.79 25.39
N GLU A 27 0.25 46.93 25.53
CA GLU A 27 0.04 47.85 24.42
C GLU A 27 1.38 48.42 23.94
N GLY A 28 1.72 48.14 22.68
CA GLY A 28 2.95 48.62 22.06
C GLY A 28 2.89 50.10 21.71
N SER A 29 4.04 50.74 21.55
CA SER A 29 4.10 52.11 21.08
C SER A 29 3.82 52.16 19.58
N ARG A 30 2.93 53.08 19.17
CA ARG A 30 2.50 53.22 17.77
C ARG A 30 3.59 53.85 16.94
N VAL A 31 3.77 53.31 15.75
CA VAL A 31 4.58 53.91 14.69
C VAL A 31 3.73 54.95 13.96
N GLN A 32 4.36 56.03 13.46
CA GLN A 32 3.67 57.06 12.69
C GLN A 32 2.99 56.43 11.45
N GLU A 33 1.69 56.65 11.32
CA GLU A 33 0.91 56.06 10.22
C GLU A 33 1.25 56.76 8.89
N PRO A 34 1.36 56.00 7.77
CA PRO A 34 1.50 56.62 6.46
C PRO A 34 0.26 57.46 6.14
N VAL A 35 0.45 58.58 5.45
CA VAL A 35 -0.65 59.49 5.08
C VAL A 35 -1.50 58.85 3.98
N ILE A 36 -2.56 58.16 4.37
CA ILE A 36 -3.54 57.60 3.43
C ILE A 36 -4.44 58.74 2.93
N ARG A 37 -4.53 58.91 1.60
CA ARG A 37 -5.43 59.92 1.01
C ARG A 37 -6.88 59.63 1.40
N LYS A 38 -7.67 60.69 1.64
CA LYS A 38 -9.06 60.60 2.14
C LYS A 38 -9.95 59.66 1.33
N ASN A 39 -9.72 59.56 0.02
CA ASN A 39 -10.47 58.68 -0.90
C ASN A 39 -10.12 57.18 -0.78
N ALA A 40 -9.01 56.82 -0.13
CA ALA A 40 -8.60 55.43 0.09
C ALA A 40 -8.80 54.97 1.55
N ALA A 41 -9.01 55.90 2.49
CA ALA A 41 -9.12 55.60 3.92
C ALA A 41 -10.29 54.66 4.26
N ASP A 42 -11.47 54.89 3.68
CA ASP A 42 -12.65 54.05 3.94
C ASP A 42 -12.48 52.64 3.39
N THR A 43 -11.96 52.51 2.17
CA THR A 43 -11.63 51.22 1.53
C THR A 43 -10.60 50.47 2.35
N PHE A 44 -9.62 51.19 2.91
CA PHE A 44 -8.54 50.61 3.70
C PHE A 44 -9.05 50.05 5.02
N ALA A 45 -9.83 50.83 5.77
CA ALA A 45 -10.48 50.37 7.00
C ALA A 45 -11.50 49.26 6.76
N ALA A 46 -12.15 49.24 5.59
CA ALA A 46 -13.04 48.14 5.20
C ALA A 46 -12.25 46.84 4.95
N ALA A 47 -11.13 46.92 4.23
CA ALA A 47 -10.26 45.77 3.97
C ALA A 47 -9.67 45.19 5.26
N GLU A 48 -9.20 46.02 6.18
CA GLU A 48 -8.70 45.58 7.49
C GLU A 48 -9.77 44.78 8.27
N ARG A 49 -11.01 45.28 8.28
CA ARG A 49 -12.13 44.60 8.94
C ARG A 49 -12.46 43.29 8.25
N ALA A 50 -12.46 43.26 6.91
CA ALA A 50 -12.73 42.05 6.14
C ALA A 50 -11.68 40.96 6.45
N VAL A 51 -10.38 41.30 6.41
CA VAL A 51 -9.27 40.39 6.78
C VAL A 51 -9.43 39.89 8.22
N ALA A 52 -9.62 40.79 9.19
CA ALA A 52 -9.73 40.41 10.60
C ALA A 52 -10.95 39.51 10.90
N SER A 53 -12.04 39.70 10.14
CA SER A 53 -13.27 38.88 10.26
C SER A 53 -13.18 37.52 9.55
N GLY A 54 -12.21 37.33 8.65
CA GLY A 54 -12.09 36.14 7.81
C GLY A 54 -13.00 36.14 6.58
N ASP A 55 -13.65 37.26 6.24
CA ASP A 55 -14.37 37.43 4.97
C ASP A 55 -13.38 37.66 3.82
N PHE A 56 -12.63 36.60 3.47
CA PHE A 56 -11.51 36.70 2.54
C PHE A 56 -11.93 37.02 1.11
N LYS A 57 -13.15 36.65 0.69
CA LYS A 57 -13.68 37.02 -0.62
C LYS A 57 -13.79 38.54 -0.72
N ARG A 58 -14.45 39.16 0.26
CA ARG A 58 -14.58 40.61 0.33
C ARG A 58 -13.22 41.29 0.54
N ALA A 59 -12.35 40.71 1.37
CA ALA A 59 -11.00 41.23 1.59
C ALA A 59 -10.18 41.27 0.29
N GLN A 60 -10.23 40.23 -0.54
CA GLN A 60 -9.52 40.20 -1.82
C GLN A 60 -10.03 41.27 -2.80
N GLU A 61 -11.35 41.46 -2.90
CA GLU A 61 -11.95 42.52 -3.74
C GLU A 61 -11.50 43.92 -3.27
N GLN A 62 -11.54 44.17 -1.96
CA GLN A 62 -11.18 45.46 -1.38
C GLN A 62 -9.67 45.74 -1.47
N THR A 63 -8.83 44.74 -1.21
CA THR A 63 -7.37 44.88 -1.28
C THR A 63 -6.86 45.03 -2.71
N ALA A 64 -7.51 44.41 -3.70
CA ALA A 64 -7.21 44.66 -5.12
C ALA A 64 -7.48 46.12 -5.53
N SER A 65 -8.56 46.72 -5.02
CA SER A 65 -8.84 48.14 -5.21
C SER A 65 -7.79 49.02 -4.52
N LEU A 66 -7.41 48.67 -3.29
CA LEU A 66 -6.38 49.41 -2.54
C LEU A 66 -5.03 49.43 -3.22
N ALA A 67 -4.57 48.31 -3.76
CA ALA A 67 -3.29 48.24 -4.49
C ALA A 67 -3.26 49.20 -5.70
N ARG A 68 -4.41 49.50 -6.31
CA ARG A 68 -4.51 50.49 -7.40
C ARG A 68 -4.56 51.93 -6.89
N LEU A 69 -5.23 52.15 -5.75
CA LEU A 69 -5.38 53.48 -5.16
C LEU A 69 -4.12 53.95 -4.41
N LEU A 70 -3.34 53.00 -3.88
CA LEU A 70 -2.16 53.22 -3.06
C LEU A 70 -1.00 52.31 -3.54
N PRO A 71 -0.51 52.50 -4.79
CA PRO A 71 0.48 51.60 -5.39
C PRO A 71 1.85 51.65 -4.71
N ASP A 72 2.14 52.69 -3.94
CA ASP A 72 3.42 52.91 -3.24
C ASP A 72 3.29 52.70 -1.72
N THR A 73 2.28 51.96 -1.27
CA THR A 73 2.02 51.75 0.18
C THR A 73 2.13 50.27 0.55
N ALA A 74 3.17 49.93 1.30
CA ALA A 74 3.42 48.55 1.75
C ALA A 74 2.23 47.92 2.47
N ALA A 75 1.55 48.68 3.33
CA ALA A 75 0.40 48.18 4.07
C ALA A 75 -0.77 47.72 3.16
N ALA A 76 -0.91 48.28 1.95
CA ALA A 76 -1.93 47.85 0.99
C ALA A 76 -1.61 46.46 0.43
N TYR A 77 -0.35 46.22 0.04
CA TYR A 77 0.11 44.92 -0.43
C TYR A 77 0.13 43.88 0.68
N TRP A 78 0.54 44.24 1.90
CA TRP A 78 0.50 43.34 3.04
C TRP A 78 -0.92 42.86 3.40
N LEU A 79 -1.92 43.76 3.36
CA LEU A 79 -3.32 43.36 3.54
C LEU A 79 -3.78 42.40 2.44
N ARG A 80 -3.30 42.60 1.21
CA ARG A 80 -3.59 41.71 0.08
C ARG A 80 -2.93 40.35 0.25
N THR A 81 -1.66 40.29 0.67
CA THR A 81 -0.96 39.06 1.05
C THR A 81 -1.77 38.27 2.08
N LEU A 82 -2.24 38.91 3.15
CA LEU A 82 -3.10 38.26 4.14
C LEU A 82 -4.40 37.72 3.54
N ALA A 83 -5.06 38.51 2.69
CA ALA A 83 -6.33 38.12 2.05
C ALA A 83 -6.18 36.96 1.04
N VAL A 84 -5.11 36.96 0.24
CA VAL A 84 -4.81 35.90 -0.75
C VAL A 84 -4.47 34.60 -0.04
N ASN A 85 -3.65 34.66 1.01
CA ASN A 85 -3.26 33.50 1.83
C ASN A 85 -4.31 33.13 2.89
N GLN A 86 -5.48 33.79 2.90
CA GLN A 86 -6.57 33.53 3.84
C GLN A 86 -6.15 33.54 5.32
N CYS A 87 -5.28 34.49 5.68
CA CYS A 87 -4.75 34.70 7.01
C CYS A 87 -5.34 35.96 7.62
N ARG A 88 -5.78 35.90 8.88
CA ARG A 88 -6.41 37.04 9.58
C ARG A 88 -5.39 37.98 10.19
N ASP A 89 -4.19 37.48 10.45
CA ASP A 89 -3.10 38.24 11.03
C ASP A 89 -1.72 37.67 10.63
N ALA A 90 -0.67 38.35 11.08
CA ALA A 90 0.71 37.96 10.82
C ALA A 90 1.08 36.60 11.44
N ALA A 91 0.47 36.21 12.56
CA ALA A 91 0.78 34.94 13.23
C ALA A 91 0.28 33.76 12.39
N GLU A 92 -0.94 33.85 11.86
CA GLU A 92 -1.50 32.87 10.93
C GLU A 92 -0.69 32.78 9.64
N LEU A 93 -0.23 33.92 9.10
CA LEU A 93 0.59 33.95 7.89
C LEU A 93 1.95 33.29 8.11
N ILE A 94 2.63 33.61 9.21
CA ILE A 94 3.92 32.99 9.57
C ILE A 94 3.76 31.47 9.76
N ALA A 95 2.70 31.04 10.43
CA ALA A 95 2.44 29.63 10.70
C ALA A 95 2.02 28.85 9.44
N SER A 96 1.41 29.52 8.46
CA SER A 96 1.07 28.93 7.15
C SER A 96 2.27 28.88 6.20
N GLY A 97 3.20 29.80 6.39
CA GLY A 97 4.40 29.98 5.58
C GLY A 97 4.21 31.03 4.49
N ILE A 98 5.29 31.75 4.18
CA ILE A 98 5.32 32.79 3.16
C ILE A 98 6.74 33.00 2.62
N SER A 99 6.87 33.28 1.34
CA SER A 99 8.15 33.62 0.70
C SER A 99 7.96 34.78 -0.27
N LYS A 100 8.93 35.69 -0.32
CA LYS A 100 8.92 36.81 -1.27
C LYS A 100 9.18 36.34 -2.71
N GLU A 101 9.76 35.16 -2.89
CA GLU A 101 10.01 34.55 -4.18
C GLU A 101 8.73 33.95 -4.77
N ILE A 102 7.78 33.56 -3.91
CA ILE A 102 6.52 32.90 -4.30
C ILE A 102 5.35 33.89 -4.26
N ASP A 103 5.27 34.77 -3.26
CA ASP A 103 4.19 35.72 -3.07
C ASP A 103 4.57 37.13 -3.62
N PRO A 104 4.02 37.54 -4.77
CA PRO A 104 4.36 38.82 -5.38
C PRO A 104 3.83 40.01 -4.58
N ASP A 105 2.71 39.86 -3.87
CA ASP A 105 2.17 40.93 -3.03
C ASP A 105 3.11 41.18 -1.83
N PHE A 106 3.71 40.12 -1.26
CA PHE A 106 4.69 40.27 -0.19
C PHE A 106 6.00 40.87 -0.67
N ALA A 107 6.46 40.51 -1.88
CA ALA A 107 7.61 41.16 -2.52
C ALA A 107 7.36 42.67 -2.71
N MET A 108 6.16 43.05 -3.17
CA MET A 108 5.77 44.45 -3.32
C MET A 108 5.66 45.18 -1.97
N ALA A 109 5.15 44.50 -0.93
CA ALA A 109 5.12 45.05 0.43
C ALA A 109 6.53 45.35 0.95
N LEU A 110 7.51 44.48 0.68
CA LEU A 110 8.92 44.71 1.02
C LEU A 110 9.53 45.86 0.23
N GLN A 111 9.21 45.98 -1.06
CA GLN A 111 9.77 47.01 -1.94
C GLN A 111 9.29 48.42 -1.57
N THR A 112 8.04 48.54 -1.13
CA THR A 112 7.39 49.82 -0.81
C THR A 112 7.38 50.14 0.68
N ALA A 113 8.08 49.34 1.49
CA ALA A 113 8.14 49.47 2.94
C ALA A 113 8.95 50.68 3.38
N SER A 114 8.45 51.39 4.39
CA SER A 114 9.28 52.27 5.23
C SER A 114 10.32 51.46 6.01
N ASP A 115 11.34 52.12 6.57
CA ASP A 115 12.41 51.44 7.34
C ASP A 115 11.87 50.56 8.48
N ILE A 116 10.79 51.00 9.13
CA ILE A 116 10.17 50.28 10.25
C ILE A 116 9.40 49.06 9.77
N GLU A 117 8.60 49.21 8.71
CA GLU A 117 7.88 48.09 8.08
C GLU A 117 8.87 47.07 7.55
N LEU A 118 9.95 47.53 6.91
CA LEU A 118 11.01 46.69 6.37
C LEU A 118 11.72 45.90 7.46
N ALA A 119 12.01 46.52 8.61
CA ALA A 119 12.56 45.83 9.76
C ALA A 119 11.62 44.73 10.28
N ALA A 120 10.31 45.01 10.38
CA ALA A 120 9.31 44.02 10.78
C ALA A 120 9.20 42.86 9.77
N TYR A 121 9.11 43.15 8.47
CA TYR A 121 9.01 42.11 7.43
C TYR A 121 10.28 41.26 7.34
N ARG A 122 11.47 41.84 7.53
CA ARG A 122 12.72 41.07 7.62
C ARG A 122 12.72 40.10 8.80
N GLN A 123 12.20 40.52 9.96
CA GLN A 123 12.07 39.64 11.12
C GLN A 123 11.08 38.50 10.84
N ILE A 124 9.96 38.79 10.17
CA ILE A 124 8.99 37.80 9.73
C ILE A 124 9.66 36.77 8.79
N MET A 125 10.41 37.23 7.78
CA MET A 125 11.14 36.34 6.88
C MET A 125 12.16 35.46 7.61
N ALA A 126 12.91 36.03 8.57
CA ALA A 126 13.87 35.26 9.36
C ALA A 126 13.17 34.14 10.14
N THR A 127 12.07 34.46 10.84
CA THR A 127 11.29 33.46 11.57
C THR A 127 10.66 32.43 10.64
N VAL A 128 10.14 32.81 9.47
CA VAL A 128 9.59 31.84 8.50
C VAL A 128 10.69 30.91 7.98
N SER A 129 11.91 31.40 7.73
CA SER A 129 13.06 30.55 7.38
C SER A 129 13.44 29.60 8.52
N GLU A 130 13.45 30.06 9.76
CA GLU A 130 13.70 29.22 10.94
C GLU A 130 12.63 28.13 11.09
N ILE A 131 11.35 28.48 10.86
CA ILE A 131 10.24 27.52 10.87
C ILE A 131 10.43 26.48 9.77
N ARG A 132 10.75 26.90 8.54
CA ARG A 132 11.03 25.98 7.42
C ARG A 132 12.07 24.95 7.81
N ASP A 133 13.21 25.40 8.31
CA ASP A 133 14.33 24.53 8.64
C ASP A 133 13.99 23.60 9.81
N ALA A 134 13.30 24.12 10.84
CA ALA A 134 12.85 23.33 11.99
C ALA A 134 11.77 22.31 11.61
N LEU A 135 10.84 22.67 10.71
CA LEU A 135 9.78 21.78 10.23
C LEU A 135 10.37 20.66 9.37
N CYS A 136 11.27 20.98 8.43
CA CYS A 136 11.99 19.97 7.64
C CYS A 136 12.76 18.99 8.53
N LYS A 137 13.41 19.49 9.59
CA LYS A 137 14.08 18.65 10.58
C LYS A 137 13.08 17.76 11.34
N ALA A 138 11.96 18.31 11.80
CA ALA A 138 10.94 17.57 12.53
C ALA A 138 10.29 16.46 11.67
N ILE A 139 10.07 16.72 10.38
CA ILE A 139 9.56 15.72 9.41
C ILE A 139 10.57 14.56 9.28
N ARG A 140 11.86 14.85 9.11
CA ARG A 140 12.91 13.81 9.04
C ARG A 140 13.06 13.02 10.34
N GLU A 141 12.95 13.68 11.49
CA GLU A 141 12.98 13.00 12.78
C GLU A 141 11.76 12.09 12.97
N TYR A 142 10.58 12.54 12.51
CA TYR A 142 9.38 11.73 12.50
C TYR A 142 9.51 10.51 11.59
N GLU A 143 10.05 10.68 10.39
CA GLU A 143 10.38 9.57 9.47
C GLU A 143 11.28 8.53 10.16
N ILE A 144 12.39 8.94 10.76
CA ILE A 144 13.30 8.03 11.47
C ILE A 144 12.57 7.29 12.59
N GLN A 145 11.73 7.98 13.37
CA GLN A 145 10.94 7.35 14.44
C GLN A 145 9.93 6.35 13.88
N TYR A 146 9.24 6.70 12.80
CA TYR A 146 8.27 5.84 12.14
C TYR A 146 8.92 4.56 11.59
N LEU A 147 10.04 4.70 10.87
CA LEU A 147 10.79 3.56 10.32
C LEU A 147 11.31 2.63 11.42
N ARG A 148 11.76 3.19 12.55
CA ARG A 148 12.17 2.41 13.73
C ARG A 148 10.98 1.66 14.35
N GLN A 149 9.85 2.33 14.54
CA GLN A 149 8.64 1.72 15.10
C GLN A 149 8.09 0.60 14.23
N LYS A 150 8.10 0.78 12.90
CA LYS A 150 7.64 -0.24 11.95
C LYS A 150 8.56 -1.45 11.88
N ASN A 151 9.81 -1.35 12.36
CA ASN A 151 10.79 -2.43 12.37
C ASN A 151 10.86 -3.16 11.01
N ILE A 152 11.05 -2.40 9.92
CA ILE A 152 10.99 -2.92 8.55
C ILE A 152 11.93 -4.11 8.34
N ARG A 153 13.12 -4.10 8.97
CA ARG A 153 14.05 -5.23 8.91
C ARG A 153 13.49 -6.49 9.59
N GLY A 154 12.85 -6.32 10.74
CA GLY A 154 12.17 -7.42 11.42
C GLY A 154 11.01 -7.97 10.59
N LEU A 155 10.18 -7.10 10.01
CA LEU A 155 9.10 -7.50 9.11
C LEU A 155 9.62 -8.24 7.87
N ALA A 156 10.69 -7.73 7.24
CA ALA A 156 11.29 -8.40 6.08
C ALA A 156 11.83 -9.78 6.44
N SER A 157 12.47 -9.93 7.61
CA SER A 157 12.94 -11.22 8.11
C SER A 157 11.79 -12.17 8.42
N ASP A 158 10.72 -11.70 9.06
CA ASP A 158 9.53 -12.49 9.37
C ASP A 158 8.84 -12.99 8.10
N TYR A 159 8.60 -12.09 7.13
CA TYR A 159 8.00 -12.45 5.85
C TYR A 159 8.87 -13.43 5.05
N ALA A 160 10.20 -13.27 5.07
CA ALA A 160 11.11 -14.23 4.44
C ALA A 160 10.98 -15.62 5.08
N GLN A 161 11.06 -15.70 6.41
CA GLN A 161 10.92 -16.97 7.14
C GLN A 161 9.57 -17.64 6.89
N ARG A 162 8.48 -16.88 6.95
CA ARG A 162 7.12 -17.38 6.67
C ARG A 162 6.98 -17.87 5.22
N THR A 163 7.57 -17.15 4.27
CA THR A 163 7.56 -17.54 2.85
C THR A 163 8.32 -18.84 2.63
N ASP A 164 9.52 -18.95 3.20
CA ASP A 164 10.35 -20.16 3.09
C ASP A 164 9.66 -21.36 3.75
N ALA A 165 9.05 -21.17 4.93
CA ALA A 165 8.28 -22.21 5.58
C ALA A 165 7.06 -22.67 4.75
N CYS A 166 6.35 -21.74 4.11
CA CYS A 166 5.23 -22.09 3.23
C CYS A 166 5.70 -22.79 1.96
N ARG A 167 6.84 -22.38 1.37
CA ARG A 167 7.44 -23.06 0.22
C ARG A 167 7.87 -24.49 0.56
N ALA A 168 8.56 -24.69 1.69
CA ALA A 168 8.97 -26.02 2.13
C ALA A 168 7.76 -26.95 2.34
N LYS A 169 6.66 -26.45 2.94
CA LYS A 169 5.40 -27.20 3.04
C LYS A 169 4.83 -27.54 1.67
N LEU A 170 4.82 -26.59 0.74
CA LEU A 170 4.29 -26.80 -0.61
C LEU A 170 5.10 -27.87 -1.35
N GLU A 171 6.43 -27.82 -1.27
CA GLU A 171 7.33 -28.84 -1.83
C GLU A 171 7.05 -30.23 -1.24
N GLU A 172 6.85 -30.34 0.07
CA GLU A 172 6.46 -31.60 0.72
C GLU A 172 5.12 -32.13 0.19
N ARG A 173 4.12 -31.27 0.01
CA ARG A 173 2.80 -31.66 -0.54
C ARG A 173 2.88 -32.09 -2.00
N TYR A 174 3.67 -31.38 -2.81
CA TYR A 174 3.91 -31.78 -4.20
C TYR A 174 4.61 -33.13 -4.29
N ALA A 175 5.61 -33.39 -3.44
CA ALA A 175 6.25 -34.70 -3.39
C ALA A 175 5.26 -35.82 -3.02
N ALA A 176 4.32 -35.57 -2.09
CA ALA A 176 3.27 -36.52 -1.74
C ALA A 176 2.26 -36.75 -2.89
N LEU A 177 1.93 -35.69 -3.63
CA LEU A 177 1.07 -35.78 -4.82
C LEU A 177 1.74 -36.62 -5.92
N GLU A 178 2.99 -36.33 -6.26
CA GLU A 178 3.75 -37.09 -7.24
C GLU A 178 3.89 -38.57 -6.84
N ALA A 179 4.09 -38.86 -5.55
CA ALA A 179 4.16 -40.24 -5.06
C ALA A 179 2.81 -40.97 -5.24
N ALA A 180 1.68 -40.29 -4.99
CA ALA A 180 0.36 -40.86 -5.21
C ALA A 180 0.07 -41.09 -6.70
N GLU A 181 0.46 -40.16 -7.58
CA GLU A 181 0.34 -40.32 -9.04
C GLU A 181 1.16 -41.51 -9.54
N ARG A 182 2.42 -41.64 -9.11
CA ARG A 182 3.27 -42.78 -9.48
C ARG A 182 2.67 -44.11 -9.02
N ALA A 183 2.15 -44.18 -7.81
CA ALA A 183 1.51 -45.39 -7.30
C ALA A 183 0.28 -45.81 -8.13
N ILE A 184 -0.49 -44.85 -8.64
CA ILE A 184 -1.62 -45.13 -9.55
C ILE A 184 -1.09 -45.64 -10.89
N LEU A 185 -0.09 -44.97 -11.48
CA LEU A 185 0.50 -45.40 -12.76
C LEU A 185 1.11 -46.80 -12.69
N GLU A 186 1.80 -47.12 -11.60
CA GLU A 186 2.33 -48.48 -11.35
C GLU A 186 1.19 -49.51 -11.27
N LEU A 187 0.11 -49.18 -10.56
CA LEU A 187 -1.05 -50.06 -10.44
C LEU A 187 -1.78 -50.27 -11.79
N GLU A 188 -1.87 -49.23 -12.61
CA GLU A 188 -2.44 -49.28 -13.96
C GLU A 188 -1.57 -50.13 -14.90
N ALA A 189 -0.24 -50.01 -14.79
CA ALA A 189 0.70 -50.84 -15.53
C ALA A 189 0.59 -52.33 -15.13
N GLU A 190 0.56 -52.62 -13.83
CA GLU A 190 0.33 -53.98 -13.30
C GLU A 190 -0.99 -54.57 -13.84
N GLY A 191 -2.08 -53.80 -13.78
CA GLY A 191 -3.39 -54.20 -14.28
C GLY A 191 -3.40 -54.49 -15.78
N THR A 192 -2.66 -53.70 -16.56
CA THR A 192 -2.53 -53.88 -18.02
C THR A 192 -1.81 -55.18 -18.37
N VAL A 193 -0.73 -55.51 -17.64
CA VAL A 193 0.01 -56.77 -17.83
C VAL A 193 -0.87 -57.97 -17.49
N LEU A 194 -1.56 -57.94 -16.35
CA LEU A 194 -2.50 -59.00 -15.94
C LEU A 194 -3.63 -59.23 -16.96
N LEU A 195 -4.21 -58.15 -17.50
CA LEU A 195 -5.22 -58.24 -18.56
C LEU A 195 -4.66 -58.84 -19.85
N HIS A 196 -3.44 -58.45 -20.22
CA HIS A 196 -2.77 -59.00 -21.39
C HIS A 196 -2.53 -60.51 -21.24
N ASP A 197 -2.00 -60.93 -20.09
CA ASP A 197 -1.68 -62.34 -19.81
C ASP A 197 -2.94 -63.23 -19.79
N THR A 198 -4.02 -62.74 -19.18
CA THR A 198 -5.31 -63.47 -19.15
C THR A 198 -5.91 -63.62 -20.54
N VAL A 199 -5.90 -62.56 -21.37
CA VAL A 199 -6.35 -62.61 -22.76
C VAL A 199 -5.49 -63.55 -23.60
N GLN A 200 -4.16 -63.51 -23.42
CA GLN A 200 -3.24 -64.39 -24.14
C GLN A 200 -3.43 -65.86 -23.73
N ALA A 201 -3.61 -66.16 -22.44
CA ALA A 201 -3.90 -67.51 -21.96
C ALA A 201 -5.20 -68.06 -22.55
N GLN A 202 -6.23 -67.21 -22.68
CA GLN A 202 -7.50 -67.59 -23.28
C GLN A 202 -7.35 -67.92 -24.78
N ARG A 203 -6.68 -67.04 -25.56
CA ARG A 203 -6.39 -67.28 -26.98
C ARG A 203 -5.58 -68.56 -27.21
N THR A 204 -4.58 -68.81 -26.34
CA THR A 204 -3.74 -69.99 -26.42
C THR A 204 -4.55 -71.25 -26.16
N SER A 205 -5.41 -71.24 -25.15
CA SER A 205 -6.30 -72.36 -24.83
C SER A 205 -7.32 -72.62 -25.96
N GLU A 206 -7.90 -71.56 -26.55
CA GLU A 206 -8.84 -71.68 -27.69
C GLU A 206 -8.16 -72.32 -28.91
N SER A 207 -6.94 -71.90 -29.23
CA SER A 207 -6.17 -72.49 -30.35
C SER A 207 -5.76 -73.95 -30.09
N GLU A 208 -5.38 -74.31 -28.86
CA GLU A 208 -5.14 -75.70 -28.45
C GLU A 208 -6.42 -76.55 -28.58
N ILE A 209 -7.57 -76.06 -28.12
CA ILE A 209 -8.86 -76.77 -28.21
C ILE A 209 -9.20 -77.03 -29.69
N LEU A 210 -9.04 -76.04 -30.56
CA LEU A 210 -9.30 -76.17 -31.99
C LEU A 210 -8.39 -77.21 -32.65
N ALA A 211 -7.09 -77.18 -32.35
CA ALA A 211 -6.12 -78.15 -32.86
C ALA A 211 -6.44 -79.59 -32.41
N LEU A 212 -6.65 -79.78 -31.10
CA LEU A 212 -6.99 -81.09 -30.53
C LEU A 212 -8.35 -81.61 -31.02
N SER A 213 -9.33 -80.72 -31.25
CA SER A 213 -10.65 -81.10 -31.78
C SER A 213 -10.55 -81.59 -33.22
N LYS A 214 -9.66 -80.99 -34.02
CA LYS A 214 -9.36 -81.45 -35.38
C LYS A 214 -8.67 -82.83 -35.36
N GLU A 215 -7.65 -83.00 -34.54
CA GLU A 215 -6.98 -84.31 -34.35
C GLU A 215 -7.95 -85.39 -33.87
N LEU A 216 -8.85 -85.06 -32.94
CA LEU A 216 -9.88 -85.99 -32.46
C LEU A 216 -10.86 -86.39 -33.57
N ALA A 217 -11.19 -85.47 -34.48
CA ALA A 217 -12.05 -85.76 -35.63
C ALA A 217 -11.38 -86.74 -36.61
N ASP A 218 -10.07 -86.62 -36.81
CA ASP A 218 -9.28 -87.47 -37.71
C ASP A 218 -9.06 -88.89 -37.15
N VAL A 219 -9.03 -89.05 -35.81
CA VAL A 219 -8.79 -90.34 -35.12
C VAL A 219 -10.09 -91.09 -34.75
N ARG A 220 -11.26 -90.43 -34.88
CA ARG A 220 -12.56 -91.01 -34.49
C ARG A 220 -12.89 -92.27 -35.30
N GLY A 221 -12.73 -93.43 -34.63
CA GLY A 221 -13.17 -94.73 -35.14
C GLY A 221 -12.07 -95.79 -35.31
N ILE A 222 -10.80 -95.47 -35.05
CA ILE A 222 -9.67 -96.38 -35.33
C ILE A 222 -9.00 -96.90 -34.04
N GLU A 223 -8.77 -96.05 -33.02
CA GLU A 223 -8.13 -96.43 -31.75
C GLU A 223 -8.83 -95.81 -30.51
N PRO A 224 -9.43 -96.63 -29.62
CA PRO A 224 -10.17 -96.16 -28.45
C PRO A 224 -9.32 -95.40 -27.42
N GLU A 225 -8.09 -95.84 -27.18
CA GLU A 225 -7.18 -95.27 -26.17
C GLU A 225 -6.68 -93.88 -26.58
N MET A 226 -6.32 -93.70 -27.86
CA MET A 226 -5.88 -92.41 -28.41
C MET A 226 -7.02 -91.38 -28.41
N SER A 227 -8.25 -91.83 -28.70
CA SER A 227 -9.45 -90.97 -28.59
C SER A 227 -9.73 -90.54 -27.15
N ALA A 228 -9.55 -91.42 -26.17
CA ALA A 228 -9.72 -91.09 -24.75
C ALA A 228 -8.70 -90.07 -24.26
N SER A 229 -7.43 -90.24 -24.63
CA SER A 229 -6.34 -89.29 -24.32
C SER A 229 -6.59 -87.90 -24.90
N LEU A 230 -6.99 -87.81 -26.18
CA LEU A 230 -7.32 -86.53 -26.82
C LEU A 230 -8.52 -85.82 -26.15
N LYS A 231 -9.57 -86.56 -25.76
CA LYS A 231 -10.70 -86.01 -24.99
C LYS A 231 -10.26 -85.46 -23.64
N GLN A 232 -9.36 -86.14 -22.94
CA GLN A 232 -8.84 -85.67 -21.65
C GLN A 232 -8.00 -84.39 -21.81
N ARG A 233 -7.20 -84.29 -22.87
CA ARG A 233 -6.43 -83.07 -23.19
C ARG A 233 -7.33 -81.89 -23.57
N ILE A 234 -8.37 -82.12 -24.39
CA ILE A 234 -9.39 -81.11 -24.70
C ILE A 234 -10.08 -80.64 -23.42
N SER A 235 -10.51 -81.56 -22.55
CA SER A 235 -11.13 -81.22 -21.26
C SER A 235 -10.21 -80.36 -20.40
N THR A 236 -8.92 -80.67 -20.36
CA THR A 236 -7.92 -79.89 -19.61
C THR A 236 -7.76 -78.48 -20.21
N ALA A 237 -7.72 -78.36 -21.53
CA ALA A 237 -7.61 -77.07 -22.22
C ALA A 237 -8.88 -76.22 -22.04
N MET A 238 -10.07 -76.84 -22.06
CA MET A 238 -11.35 -76.18 -21.76
C MET A 238 -11.38 -75.65 -20.32
N GLN A 239 -10.94 -76.45 -19.34
CA GLN A 239 -10.85 -76.00 -17.95
C GLN A 239 -9.91 -74.80 -17.78
N ARG A 240 -8.77 -74.77 -18.49
CA ARG A 240 -7.86 -73.61 -18.50
C ARG A 240 -8.50 -72.37 -19.12
N SER A 241 -9.24 -72.53 -20.22
CA SER A 241 -9.99 -71.44 -20.86
C SER A 241 -11.08 -70.89 -19.96
N GLU A 242 -11.89 -71.76 -19.33
CA GLU A 242 -12.94 -71.36 -18.38
C GLU A 242 -12.37 -70.68 -17.14
N PHE A 243 -11.23 -71.15 -16.64
CA PHE A 243 -10.53 -70.52 -15.53
C PHE A 243 -10.05 -69.10 -15.91
N ALA A 244 -9.42 -68.94 -17.08
CA ALA A 244 -8.99 -67.63 -17.58
C ALA A 244 -10.16 -66.66 -17.80
N ALA A 245 -11.28 -67.14 -18.37
CA ALA A 245 -12.49 -66.34 -18.57
C ALA A 245 -13.17 -65.94 -17.24
N THR A 246 -13.03 -66.77 -16.20
CA THR A 246 -13.52 -66.45 -14.85
C THR A 246 -12.63 -65.41 -14.19
N GLN A 247 -11.30 -65.56 -14.26
CA GLN A 247 -10.36 -64.54 -13.78
C GLN A 247 -10.56 -63.20 -14.49
N PHE A 248 -10.80 -63.20 -15.80
CA PHE A 248 -11.09 -61.97 -16.56
C PHE A 248 -12.35 -61.25 -16.07
N ARG A 249 -13.44 -62.00 -15.79
CA ARG A 249 -14.68 -61.43 -15.22
C ARG A 249 -14.48 -60.93 -13.80
N GLU A 250 -13.76 -61.68 -12.96
CA GLU A 250 -13.42 -61.25 -11.60
C GLU A 250 -12.56 -59.98 -11.61
N MET A 251 -11.62 -59.87 -12.56
CA MET A 251 -10.84 -58.66 -12.81
C MET A 251 -11.73 -57.44 -13.10
N GLN A 252 -12.80 -57.63 -13.88
CA GLN A 252 -13.73 -56.57 -14.23
C GLN A 252 -14.69 -56.19 -13.10
N GLU A 253 -15.06 -57.10 -12.20
CA GLU A 253 -16.13 -56.85 -11.22
C GLU A 253 -15.67 -56.68 -9.78
N LYS A 254 -14.72 -57.49 -9.28
CA LYS A 254 -14.43 -57.64 -7.84
C LYS A 254 -12.94 -57.78 -7.49
N HIS A 255 -12.06 -57.44 -8.41
CA HIS A 255 -10.64 -57.64 -8.18
C HIS A 255 -10.12 -56.80 -7.00
N PRO A 256 -9.22 -57.33 -6.14
CA PRO A 256 -8.52 -56.57 -5.11
C PRO A 256 -7.82 -55.29 -5.64
N TRP A 257 -7.51 -55.30 -6.94
CA TRP A 257 -7.01 -54.15 -7.70
C TRP A 257 -7.97 -52.94 -7.66
N LYS A 258 -9.29 -53.13 -7.76
CA LYS A 258 -10.26 -52.02 -7.71
C LYS A 258 -10.31 -51.32 -6.35
N GLU A 259 -10.19 -52.08 -5.27
CA GLU A 259 -10.13 -51.51 -3.91
C GLU A 259 -8.84 -50.71 -3.70
N LYS A 260 -7.70 -51.26 -4.16
CA LYS A 260 -6.39 -50.59 -4.14
C LYS A 260 -6.43 -49.31 -4.98
N GLU A 261 -7.00 -49.37 -6.19
CA GLU A 261 -7.16 -48.23 -7.09
C GLU A 261 -8.02 -47.13 -6.46
N THR A 262 -9.20 -47.49 -5.92
CA THR A 262 -10.10 -46.53 -5.27
C THR A 262 -9.40 -45.84 -4.10
N ARG A 263 -8.65 -46.59 -3.29
CA ARG A 263 -7.88 -46.04 -2.17
C ARG A 263 -6.78 -45.09 -2.65
N LEU A 264 -6.04 -45.43 -3.71
CA LEU A 264 -5.00 -44.57 -4.28
C LEU A 264 -5.61 -43.30 -4.89
N ARG A 265 -6.74 -43.40 -5.60
CA ARG A 265 -7.47 -42.24 -6.13
C ARG A 265 -7.93 -41.28 -5.01
N GLN A 266 -8.44 -41.81 -3.90
CA GLN A 266 -8.76 -41.00 -2.72
C GLN A 266 -7.53 -40.33 -2.10
N GLN A 267 -6.39 -41.02 -2.08
CA GLN A 267 -5.13 -40.43 -1.61
C GLN A 267 -4.64 -39.32 -2.54
N LEU A 268 -4.75 -39.51 -3.85
CA LEU A 268 -4.44 -38.50 -4.86
C LEU A 268 -5.32 -37.26 -4.70
N GLU A 269 -6.64 -37.43 -4.60
CA GLU A 269 -7.58 -36.32 -4.39
C GLU A 269 -7.26 -35.54 -3.10
N LYS A 270 -6.94 -36.24 -2.03
CA LYS A 270 -6.52 -35.63 -0.77
C LYS A 270 -5.20 -34.85 -0.92
N ALA A 271 -4.20 -35.42 -1.59
CA ALA A 271 -2.93 -34.75 -1.84
C ALA A 271 -3.11 -33.49 -2.71
N ALA A 272 -3.96 -33.57 -3.73
CA ALA A 272 -4.29 -32.42 -4.59
C ALA A 272 -4.98 -31.31 -3.78
N ALA A 273 -5.94 -31.66 -2.92
CA ALA A 273 -6.59 -30.70 -2.03
C ALA A 273 -5.61 -30.08 -1.00
N ASP A 274 -4.63 -30.86 -0.51
CA ASP A 274 -3.57 -30.34 0.36
C ASP A 274 -2.67 -29.32 -0.37
N CYS A 275 -2.29 -29.60 -1.63
CA CYS A 275 -1.53 -28.65 -2.46
C CYS A 275 -2.30 -27.35 -2.66
N GLN A 276 -3.59 -27.43 -3.04
CA GLN A 276 -4.43 -26.24 -3.25
C GLN A 276 -4.53 -25.37 -1.98
N ARG A 277 -4.61 -25.98 -0.80
CA ARG A 277 -4.60 -25.25 0.47
C ARG A 277 -3.27 -24.54 0.72
N ALA A 278 -2.14 -25.22 0.47
CA ALA A 278 -0.82 -24.63 0.63
C ALA A 278 -0.58 -23.46 -0.35
N GLU A 279 -1.06 -23.57 -1.59
CA GLU A 279 -1.01 -22.48 -2.58
C GLU A 279 -1.86 -21.27 -2.15
N ALA A 280 -3.05 -21.52 -1.58
CA ALA A 280 -3.90 -20.47 -1.05
C ALA A 280 -3.23 -19.73 0.13
N GLU A 281 -2.54 -20.46 1.02
CA GLU A 281 -1.75 -19.86 2.11
C GLU A 281 -0.63 -18.96 1.57
N LEU A 282 0.14 -19.42 0.59
CA LEU A 282 1.18 -18.61 -0.07
C LEU A 282 0.61 -17.37 -0.76
N THR A 283 -0.53 -17.51 -1.44
CA THR A 283 -1.22 -16.40 -2.10
C THR A 283 -1.69 -15.36 -1.08
N SER A 284 -2.23 -15.80 0.05
CA SER A 284 -2.62 -14.93 1.16
C SER A 284 -1.42 -14.18 1.74
N LEU A 285 -0.32 -14.88 1.99
CA LEU A 285 0.92 -14.27 2.49
C LEU A 285 1.48 -13.24 1.52
N ASN A 286 1.48 -13.55 0.22
CA ASN A 286 1.94 -12.60 -0.81
C ASN A 286 1.09 -11.32 -0.82
N ARG A 287 -0.23 -11.46 -0.64
CA ARG A 287 -1.13 -10.30 -0.54
C ARG A 287 -0.87 -9.46 0.70
N GLU A 288 -0.59 -10.09 1.84
CA GLU A 288 -0.20 -9.42 3.09
C GLU A 288 1.08 -8.60 2.91
N ILE A 289 2.10 -9.18 2.26
CA ILE A 289 3.36 -8.51 1.92
C ILE A 289 3.11 -7.32 0.99
N GLN A 290 2.32 -7.50 -0.07
CA GLN A 290 2.00 -6.42 -1.02
C GLN A 290 1.27 -5.27 -0.35
N ASN A 291 0.26 -5.55 0.47
CA ASN A 291 -0.47 -4.51 1.21
C ASN A 291 0.46 -3.74 2.15
N THR A 292 1.28 -4.46 2.93
CA THR A 292 2.26 -3.83 3.84
C THR A 292 3.26 -2.95 3.08
N THR A 293 3.73 -3.43 1.94
CA THR A 293 4.68 -2.69 1.09
C THR A 293 4.04 -1.42 0.53
N ALA A 294 2.81 -1.52 0.03
CA ALA A 294 2.07 -0.38 -0.50
C ALA A 294 1.80 0.69 0.58
N GLU A 295 1.45 0.27 1.80
CA GLU A 295 1.29 1.20 2.94
C GLU A 295 2.59 1.93 3.30
N LEU A 296 3.73 1.24 3.25
CA LEU A 296 5.03 1.84 3.51
C LEU A 296 5.41 2.85 2.42
N ILE A 297 5.24 2.51 1.15
CA ILE A 297 5.51 3.40 0.01
C ILE A 297 4.62 4.64 0.08
N ALA A 298 3.31 4.48 0.26
CA ALA A 298 2.39 5.61 0.37
C ALA A 298 2.80 6.56 1.51
N LYS A 299 3.29 6.02 2.63
CA LYS A 299 3.74 6.84 3.75
C LYS A 299 5.05 7.57 3.47
N GLU A 300 5.96 6.96 2.73
CA GLU A 300 7.21 7.58 2.25
C GLU A 300 6.93 8.71 1.25
N ASP A 301 6.00 8.49 0.32
CA ASP A 301 5.55 9.51 -0.63
C ASP A 301 4.95 10.72 0.09
N ASP A 302 4.08 10.49 1.08
CA ASP A 302 3.51 11.58 1.89
C ASP A 302 4.60 12.35 2.66
N LEU A 303 5.61 11.66 3.19
CA LEU A 303 6.75 12.27 3.89
C LEU A 303 7.58 13.17 2.96
N HIS A 304 7.88 12.68 1.77
CA HIS A 304 8.62 13.43 0.77
C HIS A 304 7.82 14.64 0.27
N ALA A 305 6.52 14.48 0.04
CA ALA A 305 5.64 15.59 -0.32
C ALA A 305 5.56 16.63 0.81
N ALA A 306 5.48 16.21 2.07
CA ALA A 306 5.47 17.11 3.23
C ALA A 306 6.79 17.90 3.37
N ALA A 307 7.93 17.23 3.20
CA ALA A 307 9.22 17.89 3.22
C ALA A 307 9.39 18.88 2.06
N THR A 308 8.93 18.52 0.86
CA THR A 308 9.00 19.37 -0.33
C THR A 308 8.12 20.61 -0.16
N ALA A 309 6.86 20.43 0.23
CA ALA A 309 5.95 21.53 0.52
C ALA A 309 6.51 22.47 1.59
N ALA A 310 7.10 21.92 2.67
CA ALA A 310 7.74 22.73 3.70
C ALA A 310 8.91 23.55 3.14
N MET A 311 9.77 22.96 2.29
CA MET A 311 10.87 23.68 1.63
C MET A 311 10.38 24.83 0.74
N GLU A 312 9.20 24.67 0.14
CA GLU A 312 8.51 25.68 -0.68
C GLU A 312 7.65 26.65 0.17
N TYR A 313 7.88 26.71 1.49
CA TYR A 313 7.17 27.59 2.42
C TYR A 313 5.65 27.34 2.51
N ASN A 314 5.19 26.15 2.14
CA ASN A 314 3.85 25.68 2.43
C ASN A 314 3.88 24.74 3.64
N PHE A 315 3.64 25.29 4.83
CA PHE A 315 3.78 24.55 6.08
C PHE A 315 2.56 23.71 6.44
N ALA A 316 1.41 23.93 5.80
CA ALA A 316 0.14 23.29 6.17
C ALA A 316 0.24 21.76 6.15
N PHE A 317 0.81 21.19 5.09
CA PHE A 317 0.93 19.74 4.95
C PHE A 317 1.93 19.15 5.95
N GLY A 318 3.08 19.79 6.14
CA GLY A 318 4.07 19.39 7.15
C GLY A 318 3.51 19.42 8.58
N ILE A 319 2.77 20.48 8.93
CA ILE A 319 2.10 20.64 10.24
C ILE A 319 1.07 19.53 10.47
N GLN A 320 0.23 19.24 9.48
CA GLN A 320 -0.74 18.15 9.55
C GLN A 320 -0.04 16.81 9.78
N PHE A 321 1.06 16.58 9.07
CA PHE A 321 1.73 15.29 9.04
C PHE A 321 2.44 14.95 10.35
N ILE A 322 3.12 15.93 10.97
CA ILE A 322 3.80 15.73 12.27
C ILE A 322 2.85 15.83 13.48
N GLY A 323 1.63 16.31 13.26
CA GLY A 323 0.61 16.49 14.29
C GLY A 323 0.73 17.82 15.05
N GLU A 324 -0.39 18.27 15.61
CA GLU A 324 -0.54 19.61 16.21
C GLU A 324 0.45 19.89 17.34
N GLU A 325 0.67 18.94 18.25
CA GLU A 325 1.56 19.13 19.40
C GLU A 325 3.01 19.38 18.97
N ARG A 326 3.51 18.57 18.03
CA ARG A 326 4.87 18.72 17.49
C ARG A 326 4.98 20.00 16.65
N ALA A 327 3.95 20.31 15.85
CA ALA A 327 3.91 21.54 15.08
C ALA A 327 3.98 22.78 15.97
N VAL A 328 3.20 22.85 17.05
CA VAL A 328 3.25 23.96 18.01
C VAL A 328 4.62 24.07 18.66
N ALA A 329 5.25 22.94 19.00
CA ALA A 329 6.60 22.93 19.55
C ALA A 329 7.63 23.49 18.55
N VAL A 330 7.57 23.07 17.28
CA VAL A 330 8.42 23.56 16.18
C VAL A 330 8.26 25.07 16.01
N LEU A 331 7.02 25.57 15.90
CA LEU A 331 6.75 26.99 15.72
C LEU A 331 7.26 27.84 16.89
N ARG A 332 7.11 27.35 18.13
CA ARG A 332 7.61 28.03 19.34
C ARG A 332 9.12 28.05 19.44
N GLN A 333 9.78 26.96 19.04
CA GLN A 333 11.24 26.86 19.02
C GLN A 333 11.84 27.80 17.97
N ALA A 334 11.18 27.94 16.82
CA ALA A 334 11.55 28.87 15.75
C ALA A 334 11.14 30.34 16.03
N GLY A 335 10.68 30.66 17.25
CA GLY A 335 10.49 32.04 17.69
C GLY A 335 9.06 32.59 17.68
N LEU A 336 8.07 31.83 17.18
CA LEU A 336 6.65 32.25 17.23
C LEU A 336 5.99 31.77 18.54
N LYS A 337 5.78 32.67 19.51
CA LYS A 337 5.37 32.26 20.89
C LYS A 337 3.94 31.76 21.00
N ASN A 338 3.01 32.43 20.32
CA ASN A 338 1.60 32.11 20.31
C ASN A 338 1.17 31.74 18.89
N PRO A 339 1.61 30.57 18.39
CA PRO A 339 1.26 30.14 17.05
C PRO A 339 -0.24 29.85 16.95
N VAL A 340 -0.83 30.27 15.84
CA VAL A 340 -2.18 29.86 15.44
C VAL A 340 -2.00 28.92 14.28
N LEU A 341 -2.36 27.65 14.46
CA LEU A 341 -2.23 26.66 13.39
C LEU A 341 -3.18 27.02 12.23
N PRO A 342 -2.77 26.79 10.96
CA PRO A 342 -3.61 27.05 9.81
C PRO A 342 -4.92 26.26 9.91
N LYS A 343 -6.07 26.92 9.74
CA LYS A 343 -7.40 26.28 9.85
C LYS A 343 -7.80 25.46 8.62
N ASN A 344 -7.15 25.69 7.48
CA ASN A 344 -7.39 24.97 6.23
C ASN A 344 -6.37 23.83 6.06
N ILE A 345 -6.54 22.76 6.83
CA ILE A 345 -5.74 21.53 6.70
C ILE A 345 -6.28 20.62 5.59
N THR A 346 -7.38 20.99 4.93
CA THR A 346 -7.95 20.22 3.82
C THR A 346 -8.26 21.13 2.64
N LYS A 347 -7.37 21.16 1.65
CA LYS A 347 -7.67 21.06 0.21
C LYS A 347 -6.42 21.38 -0.62
N GLY A 348 -5.88 20.34 -1.25
CA GLY A 348 -4.80 20.44 -2.23
C GLY A 348 -4.26 19.06 -2.60
N ARG A 349 -5.14 18.20 -3.12
CA ARG A 349 -4.73 17.25 -4.17
C ARG A 349 -4.88 17.97 -5.49
#